data_AF-D8G6J7-F1
#
_entry.id   AF-D8G6J7-F1
#
_cell.length_a   1.000
_cell.length_b   1.000
_cell.length_c   1.000
_cell.angle_alpha   90.00
_cell.angle_beta   90.00
_cell.angle_gamma   90.00
#
_symmetry.space_group_name_H-M   'P 1'
#
loop_
_entity.id
_entity.type
_entity.pdbx_description
1 polymer ?
#
loop_
_entity_poly.entity_id
_entity_poly.type
_entity_poly.pdbx_seq_one_letter_code
_entity_poly.pdbx_strand_id
1 'polypeptide(L)'
;MALWAKNKGNFSVAFTEDAADQTLLAAIEKELVLTQYQTFSNLCKQALWQFLSVSESAGPTPSFQRLEQRIAELQLKFAEFELNVSAEEISRVEGLERHLTKLSEQLEQLQASVNTKFAQVAMAVEPRRVEPEPEEHFAVEPDAEVEALRREPDPLLDRLSSLLPQDF
;
A
#
# COMPACT_ATOMS: atom_id res chain seq x y z
N MET A 1 16.26 36.18 31.26
CA MET A 1 15.54 36.10 32.56
C MET A 1 15.36 34.63 32.90
N ALA A 2 16.16 34.11 33.84
CA ALA A 2 16.20 32.69 34.18
C ALA A 2 14.99 32.31 35.06
N LEU A 3 14.15 31.39 34.56
CA LEU A 3 12.94 30.90 35.25
C LEU A 3 13.23 30.00 36.46
N TRP A 4 14.50 29.76 36.79
CA TRP A 4 14.90 28.84 37.87
C TRP A 4 15.07 29.55 39.22
N ALA A 5 15.12 30.88 39.23
CA ALA A 5 15.32 31.65 40.46
C ALA A 5 14.07 31.77 41.36
N LYS A 6 12.89 31.36 40.86
CA LYS A 6 11.61 31.54 41.57
C LYS A 6 11.07 30.28 42.27
N ASN A 7 11.63 29.11 42.02
CA ASN A 7 11.19 27.88 42.68
C ASN A 7 12.28 27.38 43.64
N LYS A 8 12.35 28.02 44.80
CA LYS A 8 13.22 27.63 45.92
C LYS A 8 12.58 26.48 46.73
N GLY A 9 11.89 25.57 46.04
CA GLY A 9 11.49 24.29 46.60
C GLY A 9 12.70 23.38 46.60
N ASN A 10 13.05 22.81 47.74
CA ASN A 10 14.09 21.79 47.78
C ASN A 10 13.57 20.56 47.02
N PHE A 11 13.98 20.39 45.77
CA PHE A 11 13.73 19.16 45.03
C PHE A 11 14.62 18.07 45.62
N SER A 12 14.03 17.24 46.47
CA SER A 12 14.69 16.03 46.95
C SER A 12 14.19 14.86 46.11
N VAL A 13 15.14 14.17 45.49
CA VAL A 13 14.89 12.91 44.79
C VAL A 13 15.47 11.83 45.70
N ALA A 14 14.63 10.89 46.12
CA ALA A 14 15.01 9.75 46.95
C ALA A 14 14.75 8.47 46.18
N PHE A 15 15.65 7.49 46.32
CA PHE A 15 15.44 6.15 45.79
C PHE A 15 14.37 5.44 46.62
N THR A 16 13.44 4.79 45.96
CA THR A 16 12.37 4.02 46.57
C THR A 16 12.70 2.53 46.60
N GLU A 17 11.86 1.72 47.24
CA GLU A 17 11.97 0.25 47.20
C GLU A 17 11.52 -0.35 45.87
N ASP A 18 11.24 0.48 44.86
CA ASP A 18 10.87 0.00 43.54
C ASP A 18 11.98 -0.84 42.90
N ALA A 19 11.59 -1.85 42.12
CA ALA A 19 12.51 -2.78 41.50
C ALA A 19 13.50 -2.08 40.55
N ALA A 20 13.06 -1.01 39.88
CA ALA A 20 13.92 -0.21 39.00
C ALA A 20 15.00 0.54 39.80
N ASP A 21 14.61 1.20 40.89
CA ASP A 21 15.54 1.94 41.77
C ASP A 21 16.56 1.01 42.42
N GLN A 22 16.12 -0.16 42.90
CA GLN A 22 17.02 -1.16 43.48
C GLN A 22 17.99 -1.75 42.46
N THR A 23 17.52 -1.98 41.23
CA THR A 23 18.39 -2.43 40.13
C THR A 23 19.46 -1.38 39.81
N LEU A 24 19.07 -0.11 39.78
CA LEU A 24 19.98 1.01 39.55
C LEU A 24 21.03 1.11 40.67
N LEU A 25 20.61 1.04 41.93
CA LEU A 25 21.51 1.06 43.09
C LEU A 25 22.50 -0.11 43.07
N ALA A 26 22.04 -1.32 42.75
CA ALA A 26 22.90 -2.50 42.62
C ALA A 26 23.93 -2.35 41.49
N ALA A 27 23.53 -1.75 40.36
CA ALA A 27 24.44 -1.46 39.26
C ALA A 27 25.50 -0.41 39.65
N ILE A 28 25.09 0.66 40.35
CA ILE A 28 25.99 1.70 40.86
C ILE A 28 27.01 1.11 41.84
N GLU A 29 26.56 0.27 42.77
CA GLU A 29 27.44 -0.37 43.75
C GLU A 29 28.47 -1.27 43.07
N LYS A 30 28.04 -2.08 42.09
CA LYS A 30 28.94 -2.91 41.30
C LYS A 30 30.03 -2.09 40.58
N GLU A 31 29.67 -0.95 40.00
CA GLU A 31 30.61 -0.04 39.33
C GLU A 31 31.54 0.70 40.30
N LEU A 32 31.04 1.03 41.49
CA LEU A 32 31.87 1.61 42.56
C LEU A 32 32.91 0.62 43.10
N VAL A 33 32.55 -0.66 43.22
CA VAL A 33 33.47 -1.74 43.63
C VAL A 33 34.61 -1.93 42.62
N LEU A 34 34.37 -1.67 41.34
CA LEU A 34 35.37 -1.79 40.28
C LEU A 34 36.45 -0.69 40.36
N THR A 35 36.33 0.29 41.28
CA THR A 35 37.28 1.40 41.53
C THR A 35 37.62 2.28 40.32
N GLN A 36 36.91 2.12 39.20
CA GLN A 36 37.06 2.96 38.01
C GLN A 36 36.62 4.41 38.27
N TYR A 37 35.65 4.59 39.18
CA TYR A 37 35.14 5.88 39.61
C TYR A 37 35.26 5.98 41.13
N GLN A 38 36.33 6.59 41.62
CA GLN A 38 36.68 6.69 43.05
C GLN A 38 35.52 7.15 43.97
N THR A 39 34.54 7.88 43.44
CA THR A 39 33.37 8.33 44.19
C THR A 39 32.11 8.24 43.33
N PHE A 40 30.96 8.10 43.98
CA PHE A 40 29.64 8.16 43.31
C PHE A 40 29.45 9.45 42.52
N SER A 41 29.98 10.57 43.04
CA SER A 41 29.93 11.85 42.34
C SER A 41 30.72 11.83 41.03
N ASN A 42 31.88 11.18 40.98
CA ASN A 42 32.66 11.05 39.75
C ASN A 42 31.98 10.12 38.75
N LEU A 43 31.40 9.02 39.21
CA LEU A 43 30.57 8.14 38.37
C LEU A 43 29.42 8.93 37.73
N CYS A 44 28.66 9.68 38.55
CA CYS A 44 27.55 10.50 38.06
C CYS A 44 28.00 11.57 37.07
N LYS A 45 29.11 12.27 37.35
CA LYS A 45 29.67 13.26 36.42
C LYS A 45 30.05 12.63 35.10
N GLN A 46 30.68 11.45 35.11
CA GLN A 46 31.07 10.77 33.88
C GLN A 46 29.87 10.24 33.10
N ALA A 47 28.88 9.68 33.78
CA ALA A 47 27.63 9.25 33.13
C ALA A 47 26.89 10.44 32.50
N LEU A 48 26.83 11.57 33.19
CA LEU A 48 26.27 12.82 32.64
C LEU A 48 27.09 13.33 31.45
N TRP A 49 28.42 13.29 31.53
CA TRP A 49 29.28 13.63 30.41
C TRP A 49 29.04 12.70 29.23
N GLN A 50 28.98 11.38 29.41
CA GLN A 50 28.67 10.47 28.32
C GLN A 50 27.29 10.76 27.71
N PHE A 51 26.26 10.93 28.54
CA PHE A 51 24.90 11.23 28.07
C PHE A 51 24.83 12.53 27.26
N LEU A 52 25.52 13.57 27.72
CA LEU A 52 25.51 14.88 27.08
C LEU A 52 26.46 14.94 25.87
N SER A 53 27.67 14.37 25.99
CA SER A 53 28.72 14.40 24.95
C SER A 53 28.44 13.46 23.78
N VAL A 54 27.66 12.38 23.96
CA VAL A 54 27.17 11.54 22.84
C VAL A 54 26.27 12.34 21.89
N SER A 55 25.73 13.49 22.32
CA SER A 55 24.95 14.37 21.46
C SER A 55 25.80 15.21 20.48
N GLU A 56 27.12 15.32 20.67
CA GLU A 56 27.95 16.24 19.88
C GLU A 56 29.23 15.63 19.29
N SER A 57 29.74 14.52 19.83
CA SER A 57 30.96 13.87 19.29
C SER A 57 31.01 12.39 19.64
N ALA A 58 30.18 11.58 19.00
CA ALA A 58 30.37 10.14 18.98
C ALA A 58 31.06 9.75 17.67
N GLY A 59 32.40 9.63 17.71
CA GLY A 59 33.10 8.88 16.67
C GLY A 59 32.48 7.49 16.54
N PRO A 60 32.38 6.93 15.32
CA PRO A 60 31.57 5.76 15.07
C PRO A 60 32.13 4.57 15.85
N THR A 61 31.40 4.11 16.85
CA THR A 61 31.68 2.86 17.55
C THR A 61 31.65 1.70 16.53
N PRO A 62 32.40 0.60 16.72
CA PRO A 62 32.42 -0.51 15.76
C PRO A 62 31.02 -1.12 15.52
N SER A 63 30.11 -1.01 16.50
CA SER A 63 28.68 -1.34 16.33
C SER A 63 27.96 -0.39 15.38
N PHE A 64 28.29 0.90 15.41
CA PHE A 64 27.73 1.91 14.52
C PHE A 64 28.24 1.73 13.08
N GLN A 65 29.52 1.45 12.88
CA GLN A 65 30.06 1.14 11.55
C GLN A 65 29.41 -0.11 10.93
N ARG A 66 29.19 -1.16 11.73
CA ARG A 66 28.46 -2.35 11.28
C ARG A 66 27.01 -2.04 10.93
N LEU A 67 26.36 -1.14 11.67
CA LEU A 67 25.00 -0.70 11.38
C LEU A 67 24.96 0.12 10.08
N GLU A 68 25.86 1.08 9.89
CA GLU A 68 25.99 1.87 8.65
C GLU A 68 26.24 0.98 7.44
N GLN A 69 27.12 -0.01 7.56
CA GLN A 69 27.40 -0.96 6.49
C GLN A 69 26.14 -1.76 6.12
N ARG A 70 25.35 -2.17 7.12
CA ARG A 70 24.10 -2.90 6.90
C ARG A 70 23.01 -2.00 6.29
N ILE A 71 22.98 -0.73 6.66
CA ILE A 71 22.09 0.27 6.05
C ILE A 71 22.46 0.48 4.57
N ALA A 72 23.75 0.63 4.26
CA ALA A 72 24.23 0.77 2.89
C ALA A 72 23.90 -0.47 2.03
N GLU A 73 24.06 -1.67 2.59
CA GLU A 73 23.69 -2.91 1.91
C GLU A 73 22.18 -2.98 1.62
N LEU A 74 21.35 -2.59 2.58
CA LEU A 74 19.90 -2.54 2.40
C LEU A 74 19.48 -1.49 1.36
N GLN A 75 20.12 -0.33 1.32
CA GLN A 75 19.88 0.68 0.29
C GLN A 75 20.20 0.15 -1.11
N LEU A 76 21.31 -0.58 -1.27
CA LEU A 76 21.68 -1.18 -2.54
C LEU A 76 20.66 -2.24 -2.97
N LYS A 77 20.27 -3.13 -2.05
CA LYS A 77 19.22 -4.14 -2.31
C LYS A 77 17.88 -3.51 -2.67
N PHE A 78 17.53 -2.40 -2.04
CA PHE A 78 16.31 -1.67 -2.35
C PHE A 78 16.36 -1.07 -3.76
N ALA A 79 17.47 -0.44 -4.14
CA ALA A 79 17.65 0.09 -5.48
C ALA A 79 17.61 -1.00 -6.57
N GLU A 80 18.23 -2.16 -6.32
CA GLU A 80 18.16 -3.32 -7.22
C GLU A 80 16.73 -3.85 -7.34
N PHE A 81 16.01 -3.92 -6.21
CA PHE A 81 14.62 -4.34 -6.18
C PHE A 81 13.71 -3.36 -6.95
N GLU A 82 13.88 -2.06 -6.77
CA GLU A 82 13.13 -1.03 -7.53
C GLU A 82 13.35 -1.19 -9.05
N LEU A 83 14.58 -1.47 -9.47
CA LEU A 83 14.90 -1.67 -10.88
C LEU A 83 14.25 -2.95 -11.43
N ASN A 84 14.31 -4.05 -10.68
CA ASN A 84 13.69 -5.31 -11.10
C ASN A 84 12.16 -5.21 -11.17
N VAL A 85 11.52 -4.61 -10.15
CA VAL A 85 10.06 -4.41 -10.13
C VAL A 85 9.63 -3.51 -11.27
N SER A 86 10.34 -2.40 -11.52
CA SER A 86 10.00 -1.52 -12.63
C SER A 86 10.14 -2.21 -13.98
N ALA A 87 11.19 -3.02 -14.18
CA ALA A 87 11.37 -3.80 -15.41
C ALA A 87 10.25 -4.85 -15.59
N GLU A 88 9.86 -5.55 -14.52
CA GLU A 88 8.78 -6.52 -14.55
C GLU A 88 7.43 -5.86 -14.82
N GLU A 89 7.17 -4.71 -14.20
CA GLU A 89 5.96 -3.92 -14.44
C GLU A 89 5.89 -3.41 -15.88
N ILE A 90 7.00 -2.92 -16.45
CA ILE A 90 7.07 -2.51 -17.87
C ILE A 90 6.74 -3.71 -18.77
N SER A 91 7.37 -4.86 -18.54
CA SER A 91 7.11 -6.06 -19.35
C SER A 91 5.66 -6.53 -19.27
N ARG A 92 5.07 -6.45 -18.08
CA ARG A 92 3.65 -6.78 -17.84
C ARG A 92 2.73 -5.83 -18.59
N VAL A 93 2.99 -4.53 -18.51
CA VAL A 93 2.21 -3.50 -19.22
C VAL A 93 2.32 -3.68 -20.73
N GLU A 94 3.52 -3.86 -21.27
CA GLU A 94 3.73 -4.16 -22.69
C GLU A 94 2.99 -5.43 -23.13
N GLY A 95 2.91 -6.45 -22.25
CA GLY A 95 2.12 -7.65 -22.48
C GLY A 95 0.62 -7.36 -22.63
N LEU A 96 0.08 -6.54 -21.73
CA LEU A 96 -1.32 -6.11 -21.78
C LEU A 96 -1.61 -5.24 -23.00
N GLU A 97 -0.72 -4.32 -23.35
CA GLU A 97 -0.84 -3.49 -24.56
C GLU A 97 -0.90 -4.35 -25.82
N ARG A 98 -0.02 -5.35 -25.94
CA ARG A 98 -0.04 -6.31 -27.06
C ARG A 98 -1.34 -7.12 -27.12
N HIS A 99 -1.92 -7.46 -25.98
CA HIS A 99 -3.21 -8.14 -25.95
C HIS A 99 -4.36 -7.22 -26.37
N LEU A 100 -4.34 -5.96 -25.92
CA LEU A 100 -5.34 -4.97 -26.32
C LEU A 100 -5.30 -4.66 -27.81
N THR A 101 -4.11 -4.48 -28.39
CA THR A 101 -3.97 -4.26 -29.84
C THR A 101 -4.51 -5.44 -30.63
N LYS A 102 -4.16 -6.67 -30.23
CA LYS A 102 -4.68 -7.89 -30.86
C LYS A 102 -6.20 -7.99 -30.79
N LEU A 103 -6.79 -7.70 -29.62
CA LEU A 103 -8.25 -7.70 -29.47
C LEU A 103 -8.92 -6.62 -30.34
N SER A 104 -8.30 -5.43 -30.43
CA SER A 104 -8.76 -4.35 -31.31
C SER A 104 -8.76 -4.76 -32.77
N GLU A 105 -7.69 -5.40 -33.25
CA GLU A 105 -7.59 -5.93 -34.62
C GLU A 105 -8.66 -7.00 -34.88
N GLN A 106 -8.90 -7.90 -33.92
CA GLN A 106 -9.95 -8.91 -34.03
C GLN A 106 -11.36 -8.30 -34.11
N LEU A 107 -11.62 -7.24 -33.33
CA LEU A 107 -12.88 -6.49 -33.39
C LEU A 107 -13.06 -5.78 -34.72
N GLU A 108 -11.99 -5.15 -35.25
CA GLU A 108 -12.03 -4.49 -36.55
C GLU A 108 -12.29 -5.49 -37.68
N GLN A 109 -11.61 -6.66 -37.64
CA GLN A 109 -11.84 -7.74 -38.60
C GLN A 109 -13.28 -8.28 -38.51
N LEU A 110 -13.80 -8.46 -37.29
CA LEU A 110 -15.17 -8.90 -37.08
C LEU A 110 -16.18 -7.87 -37.60
N GLN A 111 -15.97 -6.59 -37.30
CA GLN A 111 -16.80 -5.49 -37.79
C GLN A 111 -16.78 -5.42 -39.32
N ALA A 112 -15.61 -5.55 -39.95
CA ALA A 112 -15.48 -5.61 -41.41
C ALA A 112 -16.21 -6.82 -42.00
N SER A 113 -16.10 -8.00 -41.37
CA SER A 113 -16.81 -9.21 -41.77
C SER A 113 -18.33 -9.05 -41.67
N VAL A 114 -18.81 -8.48 -40.57
CA VAL A 114 -20.23 -8.20 -40.32
C VAL A 114 -20.76 -7.21 -41.35
N ASN A 115 -20.07 -6.07 -41.56
CA ASN A 115 -20.45 -5.09 -42.58
C ASN A 115 -20.51 -5.70 -43.99
N THR A 116 -19.54 -6.56 -44.33
CA THR A 116 -19.52 -7.25 -45.63
C THR A 116 -20.70 -8.20 -45.76
N LYS A 117 -21.01 -8.99 -44.73
CA LYS A 117 -22.18 -9.89 -44.72
C LYS A 117 -23.49 -9.10 -44.81
N PHE A 118 -23.62 -7.98 -44.10
CA PHE A 118 -24.78 -7.11 -44.21
C PHE A 118 -24.93 -6.50 -45.60
N ALA A 119 -23.83 -6.05 -46.22
CA ALA A 119 -23.87 -5.54 -47.61
C ALA A 119 -24.31 -6.64 -48.60
N GLN A 120 -23.85 -7.89 -48.41
CA GLN A 120 -24.29 -9.03 -49.22
C GLN A 120 -25.77 -9.35 -49.03
N VAL A 121 -26.28 -9.32 -47.79
CA VAL A 121 -27.71 -9.52 -47.49
C VAL A 121 -28.54 -8.37 -48.05
N ALA A 122 -28.11 -7.12 -47.91
CA ALA A 122 -28.80 -5.96 -48.47
C ALA A 122 -28.84 -5.99 -50.00
N MET A 123 -27.85 -6.61 -50.65
CA MET A 123 -27.85 -6.82 -52.10
C MET A 123 -28.67 -8.03 -52.54
N ALA A 124 -28.89 -9.01 -51.66
CA ALA A 124 -29.76 -10.16 -51.89
C ALA A 124 -31.24 -9.86 -51.56
N VAL A 125 -31.50 -8.82 -50.76
CA VAL A 125 -32.84 -8.28 -50.52
C VAL A 125 -33.10 -7.21 -51.57
N GLU A 126 -33.68 -7.64 -52.69
CA GLU A 126 -34.42 -6.76 -53.59
C GLU A 126 -35.37 -5.88 -52.75
N PRO A 127 -35.41 -4.55 -52.96
CA PRO A 127 -36.39 -3.70 -52.32
C PRO A 127 -37.76 -4.09 -52.88
N ARG A 128 -38.44 -5.03 -52.22
CA ARG A 128 -39.87 -5.24 -52.44
C ARG A 128 -40.55 -3.95 -52.01
N ARG A 129 -40.79 -3.10 -53.01
CA ARG A 129 -41.53 -1.85 -52.96
C ARG A 129 -42.91 -2.18 -52.38
N VAL A 130 -43.07 -1.98 -51.07
CA VAL A 130 -44.39 -1.99 -50.45
C VAL A 130 -44.96 -0.61 -50.72
N GLU A 131 -45.91 -0.60 -51.66
CA GLU A 131 -46.77 0.50 -52.04
C GLU A 131 -47.60 0.97 -50.83
N PRO A 132 -47.80 2.28 -50.64
CA PRO A 132 -48.42 2.80 -49.42
C PRO A 132 -49.96 2.80 -49.49
N GLU A 133 -50.54 2.59 -48.30
CA GLU A 133 -51.89 2.95 -47.80
C GLU A 133 -53.11 2.04 -48.09
N PRO A 134 -54.15 2.06 -47.22
CA PRO A 134 -54.39 2.94 -46.07
C PRO A 134 -54.64 2.23 -44.72
N GLU A 135 -54.63 3.07 -43.68
CA GLU A 135 -54.92 2.83 -42.27
C GLU A 135 -56.22 2.05 -42.01
N GLU A 136 -56.15 1.02 -41.17
CA GLU A 136 -57.26 0.65 -40.30
C GLU A 136 -56.76 0.41 -38.87
N HIS A 137 -57.27 1.23 -37.97
CA HIS A 137 -57.10 1.17 -36.53
C HIS A 137 -57.61 -0.15 -35.96
N PHE A 138 -56.78 -0.89 -35.24
CA PHE A 138 -57.24 -1.62 -34.06
C PHE A 138 -56.24 -1.46 -32.93
N ALA A 139 -56.68 -0.75 -31.90
CA ALA A 139 -56.03 -0.65 -30.60
C ALA A 139 -56.24 -1.95 -29.82
N VAL A 140 -55.16 -2.56 -29.32
CA VAL A 140 -55.16 -3.34 -28.05
C VAL A 140 -53.77 -3.23 -27.39
N GLU A 141 -53.86 -2.89 -26.10
CA GLU A 141 -52.94 -2.73 -24.96
C GLU A 141 -51.55 -3.43 -24.88
N PRO A 142 -50.69 -2.96 -23.93
CA PRO A 142 -49.29 -3.33 -23.83
C PRO A 142 -49.09 -4.53 -22.89
N ASP A 143 -48.82 -5.72 -23.42
CA ASP A 143 -48.42 -6.85 -22.59
C ASP A 143 -46.94 -6.77 -22.22
N ALA A 144 -46.74 -6.38 -20.97
CA ALA A 144 -45.50 -6.43 -20.22
C ALA A 144 -45.10 -7.89 -19.96
N GLU A 145 -44.50 -8.58 -20.94
CA GLU A 145 -44.05 -9.98 -20.74
C GLU A 145 -42.77 -10.36 -21.51
N VAL A 146 -41.97 -9.37 -21.96
CA VAL A 146 -40.67 -9.61 -22.65
C VAL A 146 -39.46 -9.57 -21.70
N GLU A 147 -39.66 -9.47 -20.39
CA GLU A 147 -38.58 -9.21 -19.39
C GLU A 147 -37.96 -10.46 -18.73
N ALA A 148 -38.35 -11.69 -19.09
CA ALA A 148 -37.90 -12.89 -18.38
C ALA A 148 -36.83 -13.76 -19.09
N LEU A 149 -36.43 -13.47 -20.33
CA LEU A 149 -35.58 -14.39 -21.12
C LEU A 149 -34.14 -13.89 -21.41
N ARG A 150 -33.65 -12.83 -20.75
CA ARG A 150 -32.33 -12.24 -21.05
C ARG A 150 -31.48 -11.80 -19.86
N ARG A 151 -31.62 -12.43 -18.69
CA ARG A 151 -30.57 -12.34 -17.66
C ARG A 151 -29.71 -13.60 -17.72
N GLU A 152 -28.76 -13.61 -18.63
CA GLU A 152 -27.54 -14.41 -18.43
C GLU A 152 -26.89 -13.87 -17.15
N PRO A 153 -26.67 -14.70 -16.11
CA PRO A 153 -26.04 -14.24 -14.89
C PRO A 153 -24.63 -13.75 -15.24
N ASP A 154 -24.38 -12.47 -14.95
CA ASP A 154 -23.08 -11.85 -15.16
C ASP A 154 -22.03 -12.62 -14.32
N PRO A 155 -21.01 -13.22 -14.94
CA PRO A 155 -20.01 -14.03 -14.23
C PRO A 155 -19.23 -13.23 -13.18
N LEU A 156 -19.25 -11.89 -13.26
CA LEU A 156 -18.67 -11.02 -12.24
C LEU A 156 -19.59 -10.88 -11.03
N LEU A 157 -20.91 -10.78 -11.23
CA LEU A 157 -21.88 -10.70 -10.15
C LEU A 157 -21.94 -12.00 -9.33
N ASP A 158 -21.82 -13.16 -9.97
CA ASP A 158 -21.72 -14.45 -9.26
C ASP A 158 -20.49 -14.50 -8.37
N ARG A 159 -19.34 -14.04 -8.86
CA ARG A 159 -18.10 -13.98 -8.07
C ARG A 159 -18.22 -13.03 -6.89
N LEU A 160 -18.85 -11.87 -7.07
CA LEU A 160 -19.04 -10.91 -5.99
C LEU A 160 -20.08 -11.39 -4.96
N SER A 161 -21.10 -12.11 -5.40
CA SER A 161 -22.10 -12.72 -4.50
C SER A 161 -21.46 -13.74 -3.56
N SER A 162 -20.46 -14.48 -4.02
CA SER A 162 -19.71 -15.44 -3.19
C SER A 162 -18.82 -14.80 -2.12
N LEU A 163 -18.57 -13.49 -2.22
CA LEU A 163 -17.73 -12.73 -1.29
C LEU A 163 -18.54 -11.93 -0.26
N LEU A 164 -19.86 -11.83 -0.44
CA LEU A 164 -20.74 -11.24 0.55
C LEU A 164 -21.09 -12.32 1.60
N PRO A 165 -20.90 -12.05 2.91
CA PRO A 165 -21.39 -12.93 3.96
C PRO A 165 -22.90 -13.06 3.82
N GLN A 166 -23.37 -14.27 3.60
CA GLN A 166 -24.79 -14.60 3.45
C GLN A 166 -25.45 -14.71 4.84
N ASP A 167 -25.35 -13.67 5.68
CA ASP A 167 -26.02 -13.62 6.97
C ASP A 167 -26.30 -12.17 7.41
N PHE A 168 -27.57 -11.77 7.29
CA PHE A 168 -28.29 -10.87 8.20
C PHE A 168 -29.69 -11.43 8.41
#